data_AF-A0A2N3DZB7-F1
#
_entry.id   AF-A0A2N3DZB7-F1
#
_cell.length_a   1.000
_cell.length_b   1.000
_cell.length_c   1.000
_cell.angle_alpha   90.00
_cell.angle_beta   90.00
_cell.angle_gamma   90.00
#
_symmetry.space_group_name_H-M   'P 1'
#
loop_
_entity.id
_entity.type
_entity.pdbx_description
1 polymer ?
#
loop_
_entity_poly.entity_id
_entity_poly.type
_entity_poly.pdbx_seq_one_letter_code
_entity_poly.pdbx_strand_id
1 'polypeptide(L)'
;DGGKTELRGVGGWLGFLVVVLGLLSPGRMVVETVVNLQSVGDGSQTLGSNWPAYWVITCLIAVAAVSGSVFLAYRLVYVQRRSTVGLVIKGLWLLALVPLLLDLMISLLLFPHLAELLLAPSLIGDIMKPVISATIWSLYLVKSRRVANTYVVDETEAKHIFG
;
A
#
# COMPACT_ATOMS: atom_id res chain seq x y z
N ASP A 1 -31.20 -22.00 -23.28
CA ASP A 1 -29.91 -21.54 -22.71
C ASP A 1 -30.10 -20.43 -21.70
N GLY A 2 -30.03 -20.81 -20.41
CA GLY A 2 -30.23 -19.90 -19.30
C GLY A 2 -29.05 -18.95 -19.13
N GLY A 3 -29.25 -17.70 -19.54
CA GLY A 3 -28.33 -16.60 -19.30
C GLY A 3 -28.12 -16.39 -17.81
N LYS A 4 -27.08 -17.03 -17.26
CA LYS A 4 -26.54 -16.66 -15.95
C LYS A 4 -25.97 -15.26 -16.10
N THR A 5 -26.72 -14.27 -15.62
CA THR A 5 -26.28 -12.89 -15.42
C THR A 5 -24.97 -12.93 -14.65
N GLU A 6 -23.86 -12.77 -15.35
CA GLU A 6 -22.55 -12.65 -14.70
C GLU A 6 -22.56 -11.43 -13.81
N LEU A 7 -22.27 -11.63 -12.52
CA LEU A 7 -22.15 -10.55 -11.53
C LEU A 7 -20.99 -9.64 -11.93
N ARG A 8 -21.29 -8.58 -12.69
CA ARG A 8 -20.38 -7.48 -12.98
C ARG A 8 -20.36 -6.50 -11.81
N GLY A 9 -19.16 -6.14 -11.34
CA GLY A 9 -18.97 -5.06 -10.38
C GLY A 9 -18.18 -5.43 -9.11
N VAL A 10 -17.82 -4.39 -8.38
CA VAL A 10 -17.02 -4.46 -7.16
C VAL A 10 -17.89 -4.82 -5.96
N GLY A 11 -17.65 -5.99 -5.36
CA GLY A 11 -18.34 -6.42 -4.14
C GLY A 11 -17.69 -7.66 -3.52
N GLY A 12 -18.29 -8.21 -2.47
CA GLY A 12 -17.73 -9.33 -1.70
C GLY A 12 -16.28 -9.07 -1.31
N TRP A 13 -15.39 -10.06 -1.51
CA TRP A 13 -13.96 -9.92 -1.22
C TRP A 13 -13.25 -8.77 -1.95
N LEU A 14 -13.67 -8.44 -3.18
CA LEU A 14 -13.10 -7.31 -3.92
C LEU A 14 -13.57 -5.97 -3.34
N GLY A 15 -14.84 -5.88 -2.93
CA GLY A 15 -15.36 -4.71 -2.22
C GLY A 15 -14.70 -4.53 -0.86
N PHE A 16 -14.45 -5.64 -0.14
CA PHE A 16 -13.70 -5.62 1.12
C PHE A 16 -12.27 -5.09 0.91
N LEU A 17 -11.57 -5.55 -0.14
CA LEU A 17 -10.25 -5.00 -0.50
C LEU A 17 -10.30 -3.49 -0.74
N VAL A 18 -11.33 -3.00 -1.45
CA VAL A 18 -11.51 -1.56 -1.69
C VAL A 18 -11.71 -0.79 -0.39
N VAL A 19 -12.51 -1.29 0.55
CA VAL A 19 -12.69 -0.63 1.85
C VAL A 19 -11.39 -0.63 2.65
N VAL A 20 -10.66 -1.74 2.64
CA VAL A 20 -9.35 -1.84 3.29
C VAL A 20 -8.39 -0.82 2.70
N LEU A 21 -8.23 -0.75 1.37
CA LEU A 21 -7.32 0.18 0.71
C LEU A 21 -7.78 1.64 0.77
N GLY A 22 -9.07 1.91 0.66
CA GLY A 22 -9.60 3.26 0.55
C GLY A 22 -9.82 3.95 1.88
N LEU A 23 -10.02 3.19 2.97
CA LEU A 23 -10.40 3.75 4.26
C LEU A 23 -9.52 3.23 5.41
N LEU A 24 -9.44 1.90 5.59
CA LEU A 24 -8.75 1.35 6.76
C LEU A 24 -7.23 1.54 6.71
N SER A 25 -6.60 1.29 5.55
CA SER A 25 -5.17 1.47 5.36
C SER A 25 -4.74 2.94 5.51
N PRO A 26 -5.39 3.92 4.84
CA PRO A 26 -5.11 5.34 5.08
C PRO A 26 -5.26 5.76 6.53
N GLY A 27 -6.35 5.36 7.19
CA GLY A 27 -6.58 5.68 8.59
C GLY A 27 -5.49 5.12 9.50
N ARG A 28 -5.10 3.86 9.28
CA ARG A 28 -3.99 3.22 9.98
C ARG A 28 -2.66 3.96 9.73
N MET A 29 -2.34 4.30 8.49
CA MET A 29 -1.09 5.01 8.14
C MET A 29 -0.98 6.36 8.84
N VAL A 30 -2.08 7.11 8.93
CA VAL A 30 -2.12 8.40 9.66
C VAL A 30 -1.89 8.17 11.16
N VAL A 31 -2.60 7.20 11.76
CA VAL A 31 -2.45 6.88 13.19
C VAL A 31 -1.02 6.44 13.51
N GLU A 32 -0.46 5.51 12.74
CA GLU A 32 0.93 5.04 12.92
C GLU A 32 1.92 6.19 12.77
N THR A 33 1.73 7.07 11.80
CA THR A 33 2.59 8.25 11.62
C THR A 33 2.53 9.17 12.83
N VAL A 34 1.34 9.47 13.35
CA VAL A 34 1.17 10.31 14.54
C VAL A 34 1.80 9.66 15.77
N VAL A 35 1.56 8.37 16.00
CA VAL A 35 2.14 7.62 17.13
C VAL A 35 3.66 7.59 17.04
N ASN A 36 4.22 7.32 15.86
CA ASN A 36 5.66 7.31 15.65
C ASN A 36 6.26 8.70 15.92
N LEU A 37 5.66 9.76 15.36
CA LEU A 37 6.10 11.13 15.61
C LEU A 37 5.99 11.52 17.08
N GLN A 38 4.96 11.08 17.81
CA GLN A 38 4.87 11.33 19.26
C GLN A 38 5.95 10.58 20.03
N SER A 39 6.15 9.29 19.77
CA SER A 39 7.17 8.49 20.45
C SER A 39 8.58 9.02 20.24
N VAL A 40 8.87 9.54 19.05
CA VAL A 40 10.16 10.11 18.69
C VAL A 40 10.26 11.55 19.21
N GLY A 41 9.16 12.31 19.18
CA GLY A 41 9.07 13.69 19.66
C GLY A 41 9.19 13.83 21.19
N ASP A 42 8.72 12.85 21.96
CA ASP A 42 8.99 12.78 23.41
C ASP A 42 10.49 12.56 23.67
N GLY A 43 11.18 11.93 22.71
CA GLY A 43 12.64 11.84 22.62
C GLY A 43 13.31 13.03 21.94
N SER A 44 12.62 14.14 21.66
CA SER A 44 13.14 15.27 20.84
C SER A 44 14.47 15.87 21.30
N GLN A 45 14.82 15.73 22.58
CA GLN A 45 16.15 16.07 23.09
C GLN A 45 17.28 15.28 22.39
N THR A 46 17.01 14.04 21.99
CA THR A 46 17.96 13.16 21.28
C THR A 46 18.10 13.51 19.80
N LEU A 47 17.08 14.15 19.20
CA LEU A 47 17.03 14.48 17.77
C LEU A 47 17.67 15.83 17.44
N GLY A 48 17.70 16.74 18.42
CA GLY A 48 18.30 18.06 18.30
C GLY A 48 17.81 18.80 17.05
N SER A 49 18.74 19.27 16.22
CA SER A 49 18.46 20.03 15.00
C SER A 49 17.80 19.22 13.87
N ASN A 50 17.83 17.88 13.93
CA ASN A 50 17.32 17.03 12.85
C ASN A 50 15.81 16.76 12.96
N TRP A 51 15.19 17.10 14.10
CA TRP A 51 13.77 16.84 14.36
C TRP A 51 12.81 17.41 13.30
N PRO A 52 12.92 18.70 12.89
CA PRO A 52 12.01 19.26 11.89
C PRO A 52 12.12 18.56 10.54
N ALA A 53 13.33 18.17 10.13
CA ALA A 53 13.56 17.46 8.88
C ALA A 53 12.93 16.07 8.91
N TYR A 54 13.14 15.32 10.00
CA TYR A 54 12.49 14.02 10.21
C TYR A 54 10.96 14.15 10.14
N TRP A 55 10.38 15.10 10.88
CA TRP A 55 8.94 15.34 10.90
C TRP A 55 8.37 15.61 9.50
N VAL A 56 8.99 16.52 8.74
CA VAL A 56 8.53 16.86 7.38
C VAL A 56 8.59 15.64 6.46
N ILE A 57 9.70 14.90 6.46
CA ILE A 57 9.87 13.76 5.55
C ILE A 57 8.89 12.63 5.90
N THR A 58 8.72 12.31 7.19
CA THR A 58 7.76 11.28 7.63
C THR A 58 6.33 11.65 7.24
N CYS A 59 5.94 12.92 7.41
CA CYS A 59 4.65 13.43 6.96
C CYS A 59 4.47 13.31 5.44
N LEU A 60 5.49 13.64 4.64
CA LEU A 60 5.44 13.51 3.19
C LEU A 60 5.29 12.05 2.73
N ILE A 61 5.99 11.12 3.37
CA ILE A 61 5.86 9.68 3.12
C ILE A 61 4.43 9.23 3.41
N ALA A 62 3.88 9.62 4.57
CA ALA A 62 2.51 9.28 4.96
C ALA A 62 1.47 9.81 3.96
N VAL A 63 1.59 11.08 3.54
CA VAL A 63 0.68 11.68 2.55
C VAL A 63 0.78 10.97 1.21
N ALA A 64 2.00 10.63 0.75
CA ALA A 64 2.20 9.89 -0.49
C ALA A 64 1.58 8.47 -0.42
N ALA A 65 1.79 7.76 0.70
CA ALA A 65 1.23 6.42 0.91
C ALA A 65 -0.31 6.44 0.98
N VAL A 66 -0.89 7.39 1.72
CA VAL A 66 -2.34 7.59 1.81
C VAL A 66 -2.92 7.90 0.43
N SER A 67 -2.33 8.85 -0.30
CA SER A 67 -2.79 9.24 -1.64
C SER A 67 -2.69 8.07 -2.61
N GLY A 68 -1.60 7.31 -2.55
CA GLY A 68 -1.42 6.09 -3.34
C GLY A 68 -2.50 5.05 -3.04
N SER A 69 -2.75 4.76 -1.76
CA SER A 69 -3.76 3.78 -1.33
C SER A 69 -5.16 4.15 -1.79
N VAL A 70 -5.55 5.42 -1.62
CA VAL A 70 -6.85 5.95 -2.09
C VAL A 70 -6.94 5.90 -3.62
N PHE A 71 -5.86 6.23 -4.33
CA PHE A 71 -5.81 6.14 -5.79
C PHE A 71 -6.01 4.70 -6.29
N LEU A 72 -5.38 3.71 -5.65
CA LEU A 72 -5.57 2.30 -5.99
C LEU A 72 -7.02 1.85 -5.76
N ALA A 73 -7.61 2.25 -4.63
CA ALA A 73 -9.01 1.95 -4.32
C ALA A 73 -9.96 2.59 -5.34
N TYR A 74 -9.75 3.86 -5.67
CA TYR A 74 -10.49 4.56 -6.73
C TYR A 74 -10.38 3.82 -8.07
N ARG A 75 -9.17 3.44 -8.48
CA ARG A 75 -8.94 2.70 -9.73
C ARG A 75 -9.68 1.37 -9.75
N LEU A 76 -9.68 0.62 -8.65
CA LEU A 76 -10.42 -0.64 -8.56
C LEU A 76 -11.93 -0.44 -8.75
N VAL A 77 -12.51 0.63 -8.19
CA VAL A 77 -13.95 0.90 -8.27
C VAL A 77 -14.36 1.41 -9.64
N TYR A 78 -13.65 2.40 -10.16
CA TYR A 78 -14.10 3.18 -11.31
C TYR A 78 -13.47 2.76 -12.64
N VAL A 79 -12.36 2.01 -12.64
CA VAL A 79 -11.64 1.63 -13.87
C VAL A 79 -11.55 0.11 -14.01
N GLN A 80 -12.56 -0.47 -14.65
CA GLN A 80 -12.75 -1.92 -14.82
C GLN A 80 -11.91 -2.53 -15.98
N ARG A 81 -10.63 -2.17 -16.07
CA ARG A 81 -9.68 -2.72 -17.06
C ARG A 81 -8.76 -3.76 -16.44
N ARG A 82 -8.34 -4.76 -17.22
CA ARG A 82 -7.37 -5.77 -16.74
C ARG A 82 -6.02 -5.15 -16.34
N SER A 83 -5.60 -4.09 -17.04
CA SER A 83 -4.42 -3.29 -16.70
C SER A 83 -4.48 -2.69 -15.29
N THR A 84 -5.68 -2.35 -14.78
CA THR A 84 -5.86 -1.90 -13.39
C THR A 84 -5.44 -2.95 -12.37
N VAL A 85 -5.72 -4.24 -12.62
CA VAL A 85 -5.33 -5.31 -11.68
C VAL A 85 -3.81 -5.38 -11.54
N GLY A 86 -3.08 -5.32 -12.66
CA GLY A 86 -1.62 -5.30 -12.65
C GLY A 86 -1.05 -4.07 -11.95
N LEU A 87 -1.65 -2.89 -12.16
CA LEU A 87 -1.28 -1.66 -11.47
C LEU A 87 -1.50 -1.78 -9.96
N VAL A 88 -2.64 -2.32 -9.53
CA VAL A 88 -2.96 -2.48 -8.10
C VAL A 88 -2.01 -3.45 -7.42
N ILE A 89 -1.64 -4.56 -8.08
CA ILE A 89 -0.63 -5.47 -7.55
C ILE A 89 0.70 -4.75 -7.31
N LYS A 90 1.20 -4.01 -8.31
CA LYS A 90 2.43 -3.21 -8.15
C LYS A 90 2.28 -2.20 -7.03
N GLY A 91 1.14 -1.51 -6.96
CA GLY A 91 0.81 -0.55 -5.93
C GLY A 91 0.80 -1.15 -4.52
N LEU A 92 0.25 -2.36 -4.33
CA LEU A 92 0.28 -3.07 -3.05
C LEU A 92 1.70 -3.33 -2.56
N TRP A 93 2.59 -3.76 -3.47
CA TRP A 93 4.00 -3.98 -3.14
C TRP A 93 4.74 -2.67 -2.84
N LEU A 94 4.46 -1.62 -3.60
CA LEU A 94 5.04 -0.30 -3.34
C LEU A 94 4.59 0.24 -1.97
N LEU A 95 3.30 0.14 -1.64
CA LEU A 95 2.77 0.56 -0.34
C LEU A 95 3.30 -0.30 0.81
N ALA A 96 3.60 -1.58 0.56
CA ALA A 96 4.15 -2.48 1.56
C ALA A 96 5.65 -2.22 1.85
N LEU A 97 6.45 -1.91 0.82
CA LEU A 97 7.90 -1.87 0.94
C LEU A 97 8.47 -0.45 0.95
N VAL A 98 7.96 0.47 0.13
CA VAL A 98 8.60 1.79 -0.06
C VAL A 98 8.58 2.64 1.20
N PRO A 99 7.45 2.82 1.93
CA PRO A 99 7.45 3.58 3.17
C PRO A 99 8.44 3.01 4.19
N LEU A 100 8.50 1.69 4.30
CA LEU A 100 9.39 0.99 5.21
C LEU A 100 10.87 1.22 4.85
N LEU A 101 11.23 1.06 3.58
CA LEU A 101 12.60 1.27 3.13
C LEU A 101 13.04 2.73 3.26
N LEU A 102 12.13 3.68 3.00
CA LEU A 102 12.41 5.10 3.19
C LEU A 102 12.60 5.44 4.66
N ASP A 103 11.71 4.97 5.54
CA ASP A 103 11.83 5.19 6.98
C ASP A 103 13.12 4.58 7.55
N LEU A 104 13.49 3.38 7.08
CA LEU A 104 14.76 2.73 7.41
C LEU A 104 15.97 3.56 6.98
N MET A 105 15.94 4.03 5.73
CA MET A 105 17.03 4.81 5.14
C MET A 105 17.19 6.16 5.86
N ILE A 106 16.09 6.83 6.19
CA ILE A 106 16.09 8.09 6.94
C ILE A 106 16.60 7.85 8.36
N SER A 107 16.14 6.80 9.02
CA SER A 107 16.58 6.44 10.36
C SER A 107 18.08 6.15 10.40
N LEU A 108 18.61 5.41 9.43
CA LEU A 108 20.04 5.14 9.31
C LEU A 108 20.87 6.40 9.00
N LEU A 109 20.35 7.28 8.14
CA LEU A 109 21.04 8.50 7.74
C LEU A 109 21.12 9.51 8.89
N LEU A 110 20.03 9.66 9.64
CA LEU A 110 19.95 10.61 10.75
C LEU A 110 20.51 10.02 12.06
N PHE A 111 20.44 8.70 12.24
CA PHE A 111 20.79 7.98 13.48
C PHE A 111 21.64 6.74 13.20
N PRO A 112 22.90 6.90 12.77
CA PRO A 112 23.76 5.76 12.41
C PRO A 112 24.01 4.80 13.59
N HIS A 113 23.92 5.28 14.83
CA HIS A 113 24.05 4.45 16.04
C HIS A 113 22.88 3.48 16.25
N LEU A 114 21.73 3.69 15.60
CA LEU A 114 20.58 2.77 15.64
C LEU A 114 20.72 1.59 14.66
N ALA A 115 21.82 1.50 13.90
CA ALA A 115 22.04 0.40 12.97
C ALA A 115 22.01 -0.98 13.65
N GLU A 116 22.43 -1.07 14.92
CA GLU A 116 22.39 -2.33 15.69
C GLU A 116 20.95 -2.76 16.03
N LEU A 117 20.02 -1.81 16.14
CA LEU A 117 18.60 -2.10 16.36
C LEU A 117 17.91 -2.69 15.12
N LEU A 118 18.54 -2.64 13.94
CA LEU A 118 17.97 -3.20 12.72
C LEU A 118 17.83 -4.72 12.75
N LEU A 119 18.58 -5.39 13.62
CA LEU A 119 18.49 -6.83 13.83
C LEU A 119 17.48 -7.20 14.93
N ALA A 120 16.76 -6.22 15.49
CA ALA A 120 15.75 -6.47 16.50
C ALA A 120 14.63 -7.37 15.92
N PRO A 121 14.23 -8.46 16.62
CA PRO A 121 13.16 -9.34 16.16
C PRO A 121 11.82 -8.62 15.90
N SER A 122 11.57 -7.50 16.58
CA SER A 122 10.39 -6.65 16.36
C SER A 122 10.32 -6.11 14.93
N LEU A 123 11.45 -5.69 14.36
CA LEU A 123 11.50 -5.13 13.01
C LEU A 123 11.13 -6.17 11.94
N ILE A 124 11.57 -7.41 12.13
CA ILE A 124 11.21 -8.52 11.24
C ILE A 124 9.69 -8.71 11.23
N GLY A 125 9.05 -8.64 12.40
CA GLY A 125 7.59 -8.73 12.51
C GLY A 125 6.88 -7.62 11.72
N ASP A 126 7.41 -6.41 11.76
CA ASP A 126 6.82 -5.25 11.09
C ASP A 126 7.05 -5.24 9.57
N ILE A 127 8.13 -5.85 9.09
CA ILE A 127 8.36 -6.11 7.66
C ILE A 127 7.47 -7.23 7.13
N MET A 128 7.31 -8.31 7.90
CA MET A 128 6.61 -9.51 7.41
C MET A 128 5.10 -9.29 7.26
N LYS A 129 4.47 -8.52 8.15
CA LYS A 129 3.02 -8.22 8.09
C LYS A 129 2.58 -7.62 6.73
N PRO A 130 3.16 -6.51 6.24
CA PRO A 130 2.76 -5.92 4.96
C PRO A 130 3.12 -6.81 3.77
N VAL A 131 4.22 -7.57 3.83
CA VAL A 131 4.61 -8.53 2.79
C VAL A 131 3.60 -9.68 2.66
N ILE A 132 3.20 -10.27 3.79
CA ILE A 132 2.17 -11.32 3.82
C ILE A 132 0.85 -10.77 3.29
N SER A 133 0.44 -9.59 3.74
CA SER A 133 -0.77 -8.93 3.26
C SER A 133 -0.74 -8.68 1.74
N ALA A 134 0.33 -8.07 1.22
CA ALA A 134 0.50 -7.82 -0.20
C ALA A 134 0.48 -9.13 -1.03
N THR A 135 1.08 -10.20 -0.49
CA THR A 135 1.10 -11.52 -1.13
C THR A 135 -0.31 -12.13 -1.21
N ILE A 136 -1.05 -12.15 -0.11
CA ILE A 136 -2.43 -12.68 -0.06
C ILE A 136 -3.31 -11.94 -1.06
N TRP A 137 -3.25 -10.62 -1.07
CA TRP A 137 -4.06 -9.79 -1.97
C TRP A 137 -3.64 -9.92 -3.43
N SER A 138 -2.34 -10.01 -3.71
CA SER A 138 -1.83 -10.25 -5.07
C SER A 138 -2.32 -11.60 -5.61
N LEU A 139 -2.21 -12.67 -4.80
CA LEU A 139 -2.70 -13.99 -5.17
C LEU A 139 -4.21 -14.00 -5.40
N TYR A 140 -4.97 -13.32 -4.54
CA TYR A 140 -6.40 -13.15 -4.69
C TYR A 140 -6.75 -12.45 -6.02
N LEU A 141 -6.12 -11.31 -6.32
CA LEU A 141 -6.36 -10.53 -7.53
C LEU A 141 -6.02 -11.30 -8.82
N VAL A 142 -4.98 -12.14 -8.80
CA VAL A 142 -4.59 -12.97 -9.96
C VAL A 142 -5.52 -14.16 -10.15
N LYS A 143 -5.83 -14.91 -9.08
CA LYS A 143 -6.55 -16.20 -9.19
C LYS A 143 -8.07 -16.11 -9.09
N SER A 144 -8.62 -15.01 -8.57
CA SER A 144 -10.07 -14.91 -8.35
C SER A 144 -10.85 -14.82 -9.66
N ARG A 145 -11.75 -15.79 -9.89
CA ARG A 145 -12.71 -15.78 -11.02
C ARG A 145 -13.56 -14.51 -11.04
N ARG A 146 -13.93 -13.99 -9.87
CA ARG A 146 -14.71 -12.76 -9.78
C ARG A 146 -13.94 -11.54 -10.30
N VAL A 147 -12.65 -11.44 -9.96
CA VAL A 147 -11.78 -10.37 -10.47
C VAL A 147 -11.60 -10.52 -11.97
N ALA A 148 -11.42 -11.74 -12.48
CA ALA A 148 -11.40 -11.99 -13.93
C ALA A 148 -12.68 -11.53 -14.65
N ASN A 149 -13.85 -11.82 -14.08
CA ASN A 149 -15.14 -11.42 -14.68
C ASN A 149 -15.42 -9.91 -14.55
N THR A 150 -14.85 -9.24 -13.54
CA THR A 150 -15.05 -7.79 -13.32
C THR A 150 -14.15 -6.95 -14.21
N TYR A 151 -12.90 -7.38 -14.41
CA TYR A 151 -11.89 -6.65 -15.19
C TYR A 151 -11.65 -7.38 -16.50
N VAL A 152 -12.48 -7.09 -17.49
CA VAL A 152 -12.46 -7.72 -18.83
C VAL A 152 -11.24 -7.23 -19.61
N VAL A 153 -10.69 -8.09 -20.45
CA VAL A 153 -9.66 -7.74 -21.43
C VAL A 153 -10.37 -7.01 -22.57
N ASP A 154 -10.20 -5.69 -22.66
CA ASP A 154 -10.68 -4.94 -23.83
C ASP A 154 -9.86 -5.40 -25.04
N GLU A 155 -10.49 -5.98 -26.07
CA GLU A 155 -9.78 -6.39 -27.31
C GLU A 155 -9.09 -5.20 -28.00
N THR A 156 -9.59 -3.98 -27.76
CA THR A 156 -9.01 -2.71 -28.20
C THR A 156 -7.73 -2.33 -27.45
N GLU A 157 -7.56 -2.73 -26.18
CA GLU A 157 -6.34 -2.47 -25.40
C GLU A 157 -5.18 -3.38 -25.87
N ALA A 158 -5.48 -4.62 -26.27
CA ALA A 158 -4.51 -5.52 -26.91
C ALA A 158 -4.05 -4.96 -28.26
N LYS A 159 -4.97 -4.39 -29.06
CA LYS A 159 -4.65 -3.78 -30.36
C LYS A 159 -3.83 -2.48 -30.25
N HIS A 160 -3.91 -1.76 -29.13
CA HIS A 160 -3.12 -0.54 -28.91
C HIS A 160 -1.73 -0.82 -28.30
N ILE A 161 -1.54 -1.95 -27.61
CA ILE A 161 -0.23 -2.33 -27.04
C ILE A 161 0.63 -3.09 -28.06
N PHE A 162 0.00 -3.84 -28.97
CA PHE A 162 0.70 -4.72 -29.93
C PHE A 162 0.45 -4.38 -31.41
N GLY A 163 -0.35 -3.34 -31.69
CA GLY A 163 -0.64 -2.87 -33.05
C GLY A 163 0.17 -1.66 -33.46
#